data_AF-A0A951EQ97-F1
#
_entry.id   AF-A0A951EQ97-F1
#
_cell.length_a   1.000
_cell.length_b   1.000
_cell.length_c   1.000
_cell.angle_alpha   90.00
_cell.angle_beta   90.00
_cell.angle_gamma   90.00
#
_symmetry.space_group_name_H-M   'P 1'
#
loop_
_entity.id
_entity.type
_entity.pdbx_description
1 polymer ?
#
loop_
_entity_poly.entity_id
_entity_poly.type
_entity_poly.pdbx_seq_one_letter_code
_entity_poly.pdbx_strand_id
1 'polypeptide(L)'
;MTPTFLDALLRAPVPVITEVKLTDGTGADLLGARTVREVVDAYHDAGAACMSVVTGRWFGGSSQLLRDVAALTDVPLLQKDFLTRESQLRQAKELGASAVLLTATLLPVAVLKALIEHALRLGLTPFVEVRDEEEIDAVTHGPDCIVAVNNKDIRGRERDRGDLGRSLALLAAVTGSGTRCPSPPPAWSTPATPGCWSARPCCGRAAPEPGSPNSTDTAAPASTRRSHDQLTRPRPARRPGIGTTPYPAGLRDR
;
A
#
# COMPACT_ATOMS: atom_id res chain seq x y z
N MET A 1 12.88 -13.62 13.73
CA MET A 1 11.43 -13.59 13.40
C MET A 1 11.28 -12.86 12.08
N THR A 2 10.58 -13.45 11.11
CA THR A 2 10.16 -12.75 9.88
C THR A 2 9.31 -11.55 10.28
N PRO A 3 9.56 -10.34 9.71
CA PRO A 3 8.73 -9.17 10.03
C PRO A 3 7.26 -9.44 9.67
N THR A 4 6.34 -8.90 10.47
CA THR A 4 4.91 -8.91 10.12
C THR A 4 4.68 -8.08 8.85
N PHE A 5 3.52 -8.23 8.22
CA PHE A 5 3.16 -7.44 7.04
C PHE A 5 3.20 -5.93 7.35
N LEU A 6 2.68 -5.54 8.51
CA LEU A 6 2.74 -4.16 9.00
C LEU A 6 4.19 -3.69 9.22
N ASP A 7 5.03 -4.50 9.87
CA ASP A 7 6.43 -4.18 10.10
C ASP A 7 7.20 -3.93 8.80
N ALA A 8 6.96 -4.75 7.77
CA ALA A 8 7.59 -4.58 6.46
C ALA A 8 7.20 -3.24 5.82
N LEU A 9 5.92 -2.85 5.89
CA LEU A 9 5.46 -1.56 5.41
C LEU A 9 6.09 -0.39 6.19
N LEU A 10 6.08 -0.45 7.52
CA LEU A 10 6.59 0.65 8.35
C LEU A 10 8.11 0.85 8.23
N ARG A 11 8.86 -0.20 7.87
CA ARG A 11 10.32 -0.15 7.72
C ARG A 11 10.76 0.21 6.30
N ALA A 12 9.87 0.06 5.31
CA ALA A 12 10.20 0.36 3.93
C ALA A 12 10.42 1.87 3.72
N PRO A 13 11.46 2.28 2.98
CA PRO A 13 11.64 3.68 2.59
C PRO A 13 10.44 4.23 1.80
N VAL A 14 9.81 3.35 1.02
CA VAL A 14 8.60 3.61 0.25
C VAL A 14 7.61 2.47 0.52
N PRO A 15 6.55 2.70 1.33
CA PRO A 15 5.64 1.66 1.79
C PRO A 15 4.59 1.29 0.73
N VAL A 16 5.06 0.76 -0.40
CA VAL A 16 4.20 0.36 -1.53
C VAL A 16 3.86 -1.13 -1.46
N ILE A 17 2.57 -1.44 -1.59
CA ILE A 17 2.05 -2.79 -1.81
C ILE A 17 1.80 -2.92 -3.31
N THR A 18 2.57 -3.77 -4.00
CA THR A 18 2.30 -4.09 -5.41
C THR A 18 1.21 -5.16 -5.52
N GLU A 19 0.53 -5.27 -6.66
CA GLU A 19 -0.60 -6.19 -6.83
C GLU A 19 -0.35 -7.18 -7.96
N VAL A 20 -0.32 -8.47 -7.63
CA VAL A 20 -0.34 -9.57 -8.60
C VAL A 20 -1.79 -9.88 -8.93
N LYS A 21 -2.21 -9.47 -10.13
CA LYS A 21 -3.57 -9.64 -10.66
C LYS A 21 -3.52 -10.11 -12.11
N LEU A 22 -4.21 -11.20 -12.41
CA LEU A 22 -4.19 -11.84 -13.73
C LEU A 22 -5.09 -11.14 -14.73
N THR A 23 -6.32 -10.79 -14.32
CA THR A 23 -7.27 -10.10 -15.18
C THR A 23 -7.87 -8.88 -14.50
N ASP A 24 -8.28 -7.88 -15.27
CA ASP A 24 -9.02 -6.74 -14.75
C ASP A 24 -10.49 -7.08 -14.40
N GLY A 25 -11.26 -6.07 -13.97
CA GLY A 25 -12.69 -6.22 -13.68
C GLY A 25 -13.60 -6.50 -14.90
N THR A 26 -13.04 -6.47 -16.11
CA THR A 26 -13.70 -6.85 -17.38
C THR A 26 -13.29 -8.22 -17.89
N GLY A 27 -12.28 -8.85 -17.28
CA GLY A 27 -11.72 -10.13 -17.69
C GLY A 27 -10.59 -10.01 -18.71
N ALA A 28 -10.10 -8.79 -19.00
CA ALA A 28 -8.96 -8.60 -19.87
C ALA A 28 -7.67 -9.05 -19.18
N ASP A 29 -6.81 -9.76 -19.92
CA ASP A 29 -5.53 -10.25 -19.42
C ASP A 29 -4.57 -9.07 -19.13
N LEU A 30 -4.06 -9.03 -17.89
CA LEU A 30 -3.09 -8.05 -17.42
C LEU A 30 -1.65 -8.56 -17.49
N LEU A 31 -1.44 -9.88 -17.59
CA LEU A 31 -0.09 -10.44 -17.72
C LEU A 31 0.47 -10.25 -19.13
N GLY A 32 -0.36 -10.44 -20.15
CA GLY A 32 0.09 -10.47 -21.54
C GLY A 32 1.05 -11.65 -21.75
N ALA A 33 2.22 -11.39 -22.36
CA ALA A 33 3.22 -12.44 -22.60
C ALA A 33 4.04 -12.84 -21.36
N ARG A 34 3.85 -12.16 -20.21
CA ARG A 34 4.64 -12.37 -18.99
C ARG A 34 4.11 -13.52 -18.15
N THR A 35 5.01 -14.22 -17.49
CA THR A 35 4.72 -15.20 -16.44
C THR A 35 4.53 -14.53 -15.09
N VAL A 36 3.89 -15.23 -14.14
CA VAL A 36 3.76 -14.76 -12.75
C VAL A 36 5.13 -14.51 -12.12
N ARG A 37 6.12 -15.37 -12.39
CA ARG A 37 7.50 -15.20 -11.93
C ARG A 37 8.09 -13.87 -12.40
N GLU A 38 8.00 -13.56 -13.69
CA GLU A 38 8.54 -12.31 -14.23
C GLU A 38 7.89 -11.07 -13.61
N VAL A 39 6.60 -11.14 -13.24
CA VAL A 39 5.93 -10.05 -12.51
C VAL A 39 6.43 -9.93 -11.07
N VAL A 40 6.59 -11.05 -10.36
CA VAL A 40 7.12 -11.06 -8.98
C VAL A 40 8.56 -10.55 -8.94
N ASP A 41 9.42 -11.00 -9.86
CA ASP A 41 10.80 -10.54 -9.98
C ASP A 41 10.87 -9.04 -10.26
N ALA A 42 10.02 -8.53 -11.18
CA ALA A 42 9.95 -7.10 -11.44
C ALA A 42 9.49 -6.28 -10.23
N TYR A 43 8.60 -6.81 -9.38
CA TYR A 43 8.19 -6.14 -8.14
C TYR A 43 9.28 -6.15 -7.07
N HIS A 44 10.10 -7.20 -7.01
CA HIS A 44 11.31 -7.21 -6.19
C HIS A 44 12.30 -6.13 -6.62
N ASP A 45 12.61 -6.07 -7.91
CA ASP A 45 13.55 -5.09 -8.46
C ASP A 45 13.06 -3.65 -8.24
N ALA A 46 11.74 -3.44 -8.22
CA ALA A 46 11.12 -2.16 -7.91
C ALA A 46 11.10 -1.82 -6.40
N GLY A 47 11.55 -2.73 -5.53
CA GLY A 47 11.61 -2.52 -4.08
C GLY A 47 10.26 -2.64 -3.37
N ALA A 48 9.36 -3.51 -3.84
CA ALA A 48 8.07 -3.74 -3.19
C ALA A 48 8.24 -4.15 -1.72
N ALA A 49 7.63 -3.40 -0.81
CA ALA A 49 7.66 -3.71 0.62
C ALA A 49 6.82 -4.95 0.94
N CYS A 50 5.68 -5.06 0.26
CA CYS A 50 4.74 -6.17 0.33
C CYS A 50 4.10 -6.38 -1.04
N MET A 51 3.49 -7.55 -1.24
CA MET A 51 2.68 -7.83 -2.43
C MET A 51 1.28 -8.24 -2.01
N SER A 52 0.28 -7.85 -2.78
CA SER A 52 -1.08 -8.38 -2.69
C SER A 52 -1.34 -9.32 -3.86
N VAL A 53 -2.06 -10.41 -3.61
CA VAL A 53 -2.39 -11.42 -4.61
C VAL A 53 -3.90 -11.54 -4.70
N VAL A 54 -4.45 -11.28 -5.88
CA VAL A 54 -5.90 -11.37 -6.11
C VAL A 54 -6.29 -12.85 -6.27
N THR A 55 -6.96 -13.42 -5.27
CA THR A 55 -7.39 -14.83 -5.29
C THR A 55 -8.86 -15.01 -5.65
N GLY A 56 -9.63 -13.90 -5.70
CA GLY A 56 -11.04 -13.94 -6.01
C GLY A 56 -11.31 -14.42 -7.44
N ARG A 57 -12.13 -15.47 -7.56
CA ARG A 57 -12.49 -16.10 -8.86
C ARG A 57 -13.06 -15.12 -9.90
N TRP A 58 -13.64 -14.00 -9.44
CA TRP A 58 -14.26 -12.99 -10.30
C TRP A 58 -13.23 -12.15 -11.06
N PHE A 59 -11.97 -12.21 -10.64
CA PHE A 59 -10.83 -11.50 -11.24
C PHE A 59 -9.78 -12.47 -11.81
N GLY A 60 -10.21 -13.68 -12.18
CA GLY A 60 -9.32 -14.74 -12.68
C GLY A 60 -8.36 -15.32 -11.64
N GLY A 61 -8.47 -14.90 -10.37
CA GLY A 61 -7.61 -15.33 -9.28
C GLY A 61 -7.90 -16.76 -8.80
N SER A 62 -6.94 -17.34 -8.07
CA SER A 62 -7.13 -18.62 -7.40
C SER A 62 -6.27 -18.73 -6.13
N SER A 63 -6.64 -19.64 -5.22
CA SER A 63 -5.78 -20.00 -4.08
C SER A 63 -4.45 -20.59 -4.53
N GLN A 64 -4.40 -21.24 -5.70
CA GLN A 64 -3.16 -21.75 -6.26
C GLN A 64 -2.21 -20.62 -6.64
N LEU A 65 -2.73 -19.51 -7.20
CA LEU A 65 -1.92 -18.33 -7.50
C LEU A 65 -1.22 -17.77 -6.24
N LEU A 66 -1.93 -17.72 -5.09
CA LEU A 66 -1.31 -17.30 -3.83
C LEU A 66 -0.17 -18.23 -3.41
N ARG A 67 -0.37 -19.55 -3.51
CA ARG A 67 0.68 -20.54 -3.22
C ARG A 67 1.87 -20.42 -4.18
N ASP A 68 1.61 -20.21 -5.46
CA ASP A 68 2.64 -20.04 -6.48
C ASP A 68 3.46 -18.77 -6.19
N VAL A 69 2.81 -17.64 -5.92
CA VAL A 69 3.50 -16.40 -5.54
C VAL A 69 4.27 -16.58 -4.23
N ALA A 70 3.70 -17.25 -3.22
CA ALA A 70 4.39 -17.54 -1.96
C ALA A 70 5.65 -18.39 -2.14
N ALA A 71 5.71 -19.23 -3.17
CA ALA A 71 6.92 -19.99 -3.51
C ALA A 71 7.97 -19.18 -4.28
N LEU A 72 7.63 -17.97 -4.72
CA LEU A 72 8.48 -17.10 -5.54
C LEU A 72 9.09 -15.93 -4.77
N THR A 73 8.61 -15.64 -3.56
CA THR A 73 9.03 -14.45 -2.81
C THR A 73 9.02 -14.65 -1.30
N ASP A 74 9.94 -13.94 -0.63
CA ASP A 74 9.99 -13.82 0.82
C ASP A 74 9.31 -12.54 1.35
N VAL A 75 8.82 -11.66 0.47
CA VAL A 75 8.09 -10.45 0.92
C VAL A 75 6.71 -10.84 1.46
N PRO A 76 6.20 -10.15 2.50
CA PRO A 76 4.89 -10.45 3.05
C PRO A 76 3.76 -10.32 2.01
N LEU A 77 2.87 -11.31 2.00
CA LEU A 77 1.76 -11.41 1.06
C LEU A 77 0.41 -11.06 1.70
N LEU A 78 -0.35 -10.19 1.04
CA LEU A 78 -1.75 -9.92 1.32
C LEU A 78 -2.63 -10.77 0.41
N GLN A 79 -3.44 -11.67 0.97
CA GLN A 79 -4.51 -12.30 0.21
C GLN A 79 -5.63 -11.28 -0.04
N LYS A 80 -5.79 -10.89 -1.31
CA LYS A 80 -6.82 -9.95 -1.75
C LYS A 80 -8.04 -10.71 -2.27
N ASP A 81 -8.98 -10.94 -1.36
CA ASP A 81 -10.26 -11.62 -1.59
C ASP A 81 -11.29 -11.19 -0.55
N PHE A 82 -12.56 -11.51 -0.77
CA PHE A 82 -13.64 -11.21 0.17
C PHE A 82 -13.83 -12.35 1.17
N LEU A 83 -13.05 -12.32 2.25
CA LEU A 83 -13.13 -13.33 3.32
C LEU A 83 -14.28 -13.01 4.28
N THR A 84 -15.08 -14.02 4.61
CA THR A 84 -16.28 -13.89 5.44
C THR A 84 -16.32 -14.87 6.61
N ARG A 85 -15.33 -15.76 6.74
CA ARG A 85 -15.34 -16.90 7.69
C ARG A 85 -13.93 -17.17 8.23
N GLU A 86 -13.84 -17.61 9.47
CA GLU A 86 -12.56 -17.98 10.11
C GLU A 86 -11.81 -19.11 9.38
N SER A 87 -12.53 -20.07 8.80
CA SER A 87 -11.90 -21.16 8.06
C SER A 87 -11.09 -20.67 6.86
N GLN A 88 -11.50 -19.56 6.24
CA GLN A 88 -10.76 -18.94 5.14
C GLN A 88 -9.48 -18.27 5.64
N LEU A 89 -9.44 -17.77 6.88
CA LEU A 89 -8.24 -17.21 7.50
C LEU A 89 -7.18 -18.30 7.73
N ARG A 90 -7.61 -19.48 8.21
CA ARG A 90 -6.72 -20.64 8.37
C ARG A 90 -6.13 -21.06 7.02
N GLN A 91 -6.97 -21.18 5.99
CA GLN A 91 -6.52 -21.48 4.63
C GLN A 91 -5.56 -20.43 4.09
N ALA A 92 -5.83 -19.14 4.30
CA ALA A 92 -4.93 -18.06 3.89
C ALA A 92 -3.53 -18.24 4.49
N LYS A 93 -3.45 -18.55 5.79
CA LYS A 93 -2.18 -18.80 6.49
C LYS A 93 -1.44 -19.99 5.91
N GLU A 94 -2.14 -21.11 5.67
CA GLU A 94 -1.59 -22.33 5.08
C GLU A 94 -1.07 -22.12 3.64
N LEU A 95 -1.67 -21.17 2.90
CA LEU A 95 -1.25 -20.80 1.55
C LEU A 95 -0.06 -19.82 1.52
N GLY A 96 0.42 -19.38 2.69
CA GLY A 96 1.56 -18.46 2.80
C GLY A 96 1.18 -16.98 2.94
N ALA A 97 -0.09 -16.65 3.16
CA ALA A 97 -0.47 -15.27 3.43
C ALA A 97 0.15 -14.77 4.76
N SER A 98 0.59 -13.51 4.73
CA SER A 98 1.01 -12.75 5.92
C SER A 98 -0.07 -11.75 6.36
N ALA A 99 -0.94 -11.35 5.44
CA ALA A 99 -2.08 -10.47 5.67
C ALA A 99 -3.31 -10.94 4.90
N VAL A 100 -4.49 -10.50 5.34
CA VAL A 100 -5.78 -10.83 4.74
C VAL A 100 -6.64 -9.57 4.61
N LEU A 101 -7.35 -9.45 3.49
CA LEU A 101 -8.31 -8.38 3.28
C LEU A 101 -9.63 -8.67 4.01
N LEU A 102 -10.09 -7.71 4.82
CA LEU A 102 -11.41 -7.71 5.44
C LEU A 102 -12.13 -6.42 5.05
N THR A 103 -13.29 -6.51 4.39
CA THR A 103 -14.03 -5.33 3.93
C THR A 103 -15.16 -5.01 4.92
N ALA A 104 -15.07 -3.87 5.62
CA ALA A 104 -16.05 -3.49 6.65
C ALA A 104 -17.48 -3.42 6.09
N THR A 105 -17.63 -2.89 4.88
CA THR A 105 -18.91 -2.82 4.14
C THR A 105 -19.61 -4.16 3.93
N LEU A 106 -18.84 -5.24 3.79
CA LEU A 106 -19.38 -6.56 3.44
C LEU A 106 -19.64 -7.43 4.67
N LEU A 107 -19.17 -7.00 5.84
CA LEU A 107 -19.17 -7.79 7.06
C LEU A 107 -20.02 -7.11 8.12
N PRO A 108 -20.98 -7.82 8.75
CA PRO A 108 -21.62 -7.31 9.95
C PRO A 108 -20.57 -6.97 11.01
N VAL A 109 -20.74 -5.88 11.76
CA VAL A 109 -19.76 -5.38 12.74
C VAL A 109 -19.26 -6.48 13.69
N ALA A 110 -20.17 -7.30 14.23
CA ALA A 110 -19.80 -8.40 15.11
C ALA A 110 -18.90 -9.45 14.43
N VAL A 111 -19.17 -9.75 13.15
CA VAL A 111 -18.36 -10.68 12.34
C VAL A 111 -17.00 -10.07 12.01
N LEU A 112 -16.96 -8.78 11.64
CA LEU A 112 -15.71 -8.06 11.37
C LEU A 112 -14.77 -8.12 12.58
N LYS A 113 -15.27 -7.78 13.78
CA LYS A 113 -14.49 -7.82 15.02
C LYS A 113 -13.96 -9.24 15.31
N ALA A 114 -14.81 -10.25 15.20
CA ALA A 114 -14.41 -11.64 15.39
C ALA A 114 -13.32 -12.08 14.40
N LEU A 115 -13.43 -11.71 13.12
CA LEU A 115 -12.45 -12.04 12.09
C LEU A 115 -11.11 -11.30 12.29
N ILE A 116 -11.13 -10.04 12.71
CA ILE A 116 -9.93 -9.28 13.05
C ILE A 116 -9.17 -9.98 14.18
N GLU A 117 -9.84 -10.28 15.29
CA GLU A 117 -9.22 -10.96 16.42
C GLU A 117 -8.70 -12.35 16.03
N HIS A 118 -9.45 -13.07 15.19
CA HIS A 118 -9.04 -14.38 14.71
C HIS A 118 -7.80 -14.31 13.81
N ALA A 119 -7.73 -13.34 12.91
CA ALA A 119 -6.56 -13.10 12.06
C ALA A 119 -5.31 -12.83 12.92
N LEU A 120 -5.43 -11.94 13.92
CA LEU A 120 -4.35 -11.61 14.83
C LEU A 120 -3.85 -12.84 15.61
N ARG A 121 -4.76 -13.69 16.11
CA ARG A 121 -4.40 -14.95 16.78
C ARG A 121 -3.65 -15.94 15.87
N LEU A 122 -3.94 -15.93 14.58
CA LEU A 122 -3.24 -16.75 13.57
C LEU A 122 -1.90 -16.15 13.12
N GLY A 123 -1.53 -14.96 13.62
CA GLY A 123 -0.37 -14.22 13.12
C GLY A 123 -0.55 -13.78 11.67
N LEU A 124 -1.77 -13.40 11.30
CA LEU A 124 -2.11 -12.70 10.06
C LEU A 124 -2.41 -11.24 10.40
N THR A 125 -1.85 -10.32 9.63
CA THR A 125 -2.21 -8.89 9.70
C THR A 125 -3.58 -8.68 9.04
N PRO A 126 -4.64 -8.28 9.78
CA PRO A 126 -5.89 -7.88 9.16
C PRO A 126 -5.72 -6.54 8.45
N PHE A 127 -5.97 -6.52 7.15
CA PHE A 127 -6.01 -5.33 6.31
C PHE A 127 -7.48 -4.95 6.11
N VAL A 128 -7.97 -3.99 6.90
CA VAL A 128 -9.39 -3.66 6.98
C VAL A 128 -9.72 -2.49 6.06
N GLU A 129 -10.53 -2.74 5.03
CA GLU A 129 -11.03 -1.69 4.13
C GLU A 129 -12.28 -1.01 4.71
N VAL A 130 -12.25 0.32 4.77
CA VAL A 130 -13.32 1.20 5.28
C VAL A 130 -13.64 2.31 4.28
N ARG A 131 -14.84 2.88 4.34
CA ARG A 131 -15.31 3.93 3.41
C ARG A 131 -15.83 5.20 4.07
N ASP A 132 -16.14 5.15 5.36
CA ASP A 132 -16.67 6.27 6.14
C ASP A 132 -16.25 6.13 7.63
N GLU A 133 -16.64 7.12 8.44
CA GLU A 133 -16.31 7.18 9.87
C GLU A 133 -17.00 6.06 10.68
N GLU A 134 -18.23 5.68 10.33
CA GLU A 134 -18.95 4.59 11.00
C GLU A 134 -18.24 3.25 10.81
N GLU A 135 -17.73 2.98 9.60
CA GLU A 135 -16.94 1.79 9.31
C GLU A 135 -15.58 1.82 10.02
N ILE A 136 -14.98 3.01 10.24
CA ILE A 136 -13.74 3.16 11.04
C ILE A 136 -14.00 2.79 12.50
N ASP A 137 -15.07 3.32 13.10
CA ASP A 137 -15.44 3.06 14.50
C ASP A 137 -15.80 1.59 14.77
N ALA A 138 -16.22 0.87 13.73
CA ALA A 138 -16.50 -0.56 13.81
C ALA A 138 -15.24 -1.44 13.92
N VAL A 139 -14.05 -0.93 13.56
CA VAL A 139 -12.80 -1.69 13.55
C VAL A 139 -12.23 -1.85 14.96
N THR A 140 -11.86 -3.09 15.30
CA THR A 140 -11.06 -3.34 16.51
C THR A 140 -9.59 -3.11 16.21
N HIS A 141 -9.00 -2.06 16.79
CA HIS A 141 -7.59 -1.73 16.58
C HIS A 141 -6.68 -2.68 17.38
N GLY A 142 -6.11 -3.65 16.67
CA GLY A 142 -5.03 -4.51 17.17
C GLY A 142 -3.63 -3.98 16.81
N PRO A 143 -2.57 -4.48 17.47
CA PRO A 143 -1.19 -4.00 17.25
C PRO A 143 -0.69 -4.20 15.81
N ASP A 144 -1.18 -5.23 15.11
CA ASP A 144 -0.85 -5.56 13.72
C ASP A 144 -2.03 -5.31 12.75
N CYS A 145 -3.03 -4.51 13.15
CA CYS A 145 -4.17 -4.18 12.30
C CYS A 145 -3.86 -2.97 11.41
N ILE A 146 -4.20 -3.07 10.12
CA ILE A 146 -4.13 -1.98 9.15
C ILE A 146 -5.55 -1.52 8.82
N VAL A 147 -5.75 -0.21 8.78
CA VAL A 147 -7.01 0.41 8.34
C VAL A 147 -6.74 1.14 7.04
N ALA A 148 -7.44 0.73 5.98
CA ALA A 148 -7.25 1.25 4.64
C ALA A 148 -8.53 1.88 4.10
N VAL A 149 -8.42 3.12 3.60
CA VAL A 149 -9.58 3.82 3.04
C VAL A 149 -9.84 3.32 1.63
N ASN A 150 -10.94 2.63 1.38
CA ASN A 150 -11.30 2.20 0.04
C ASN A 150 -11.83 3.39 -0.77
N ASN A 151 -11.03 3.89 -1.72
CA ASN A 151 -11.38 5.01 -2.59
C ASN A 151 -12.24 4.63 -3.80
N LYS A 152 -12.49 3.33 -4.04
CA LYS A 152 -13.32 2.87 -5.18
C LYS A 152 -14.71 2.46 -4.69
N ASP A 153 -15.73 2.71 -5.50
CA ASP A 153 -17.01 2.03 -5.30
C ASP A 153 -16.90 0.60 -5.86
N ILE A 154 -17.12 -0.39 -4.99
CA ILE A 154 -17.19 -1.81 -5.35
C ILE A 154 -18.23 -2.10 -6.45
N ARG A 155 -19.25 -1.25 -6.61
CA ARG A 155 -20.27 -1.36 -7.66
C ARG A 155 -19.75 -0.91 -9.04
N GLY A 156 -18.73 -0.06 -9.08
CA GLY A 156 -18.19 0.57 -10.29
C GLY A 156 -17.22 -0.28 -11.11
N ARG A 157 -16.90 -1.52 -10.67
CA ARG A 157 -15.97 -2.45 -11.36
C ARG A 157 -14.67 -1.78 -11.83
N GLU A 158 -14.08 -0.92 -10.99
CA GLU A 158 -12.79 -0.27 -11.25
C GLU A 158 -12.73 0.71 -12.46
N ARG A 159 -13.87 1.24 -12.92
CA ARG A 159 -13.92 2.15 -14.09
C ARG A 159 -13.64 3.62 -13.79
N ASP A 160 -13.65 4.03 -12.52
CA ASP A 160 -13.44 5.43 -12.15
C ASP A 160 -11.94 5.76 -12.04
N ARG A 161 -11.54 6.94 -12.53
CA ARG A 161 -10.23 7.52 -12.23
C ARG A 161 -10.16 7.68 -10.71
N GLY A 162 -9.22 6.98 -10.07
CA GLY A 162 -9.11 6.96 -8.61
C GLY A 162 -9.09 8.37 -8.01
N ASP A 163 -10.00 8.62 -7.07
CA ASP A 163 -10.10 9.88 -6.33
C ASP A 163 -9.54 9.66 -4.91
N LEU A 164 -8.63 10.53 -4.49
CA LEU A 164 -8.07 10.51 -3.13
C LEU A 164 -8.89 11.34 -2.15
N GLY A 165 -9.95 12.02 -2.60
CA GLY A 165 -10.80 12.88 -1.78
C GLY A 165 -11.31 12.20 -0.51
N ARG A 166 -11.76 10.95 -0.61
CA ARG A 166 -12.21 10.17 0.56
C ARG A 166 -11.07 9.89 1.54
N SER A 167 -9.89 9.49 1.05
CA SER A 167 -8.72 9.29 1.91
C SER A 167 -8.30 10.56 2.63
N LEU A 168 -8.32 11.71 1.94
CA LEU A 168 -7.99 13.00 2.55
C LEU A 168 -9.04 13.42 3.59
N ALA A 169 -10.32 13.21 3.31
CA ALA A 169 -11.41 13.53 4.24
C ALA A 169 -11.36 12.67 5.51
N LEU A 170 -11.09 11.36 5.36
CA LEU A 170 -11.07 10.43 6.49
C LEU A 170 -9.73 10.36 7.21
N LEU A 171 -8.70 11.06 6.74
CA LEU A 171 -7.37 10.98 7.32
C LEU A 171 -7.37 11.22 8.84
N ALA A 172 -8.06 12.27 9.29
CA ALA A 172 -8.09 12.62 10.71
C ALA A 172 -8.76 11.52 11.53
N ALA A 173 -9.86 10.96 11.03
CA ALA A 173 -10.55 9.83 11.66
C ALA A 173 -9.65 8.58 11.71
N VAL A 174 -9.02 8.20 10.61
CA VAL A 174 -8.15 7.03 10.55
C VAL A 174 -6.92 7.21 11.44
N THR A 175 -6.25 8.37 11.41
CA THR A 175 -5.09 8.64 12.29
C THR A 175 -5.48 8.74 13.76
N GLY A 176 -6.66 9.26 14.07
CA GLY A 176 -7.22 9.33 15.43
C GLY A 176 -7.70 7.99 15.99
N SER A 177 -7.97 7.01 15.12
CA SER A 177 -8.47 5.67 15.50
C SER A 177 -7.44 4.81 16.26
N GLY A 178 -6.16 5.17 16.21
CA GLY A 178 -5.08 4.41 16.84
C GLY A 178 -4.45 3.33 15.95
N THR A 179 -4.78 3.28 14.65
CA THR A 179 -4.03 2.46 13.68
C THR A 179 -2.58 2.92 13.57
N ARG A 180 -1.66 1.96 13.41
CA ARG A 180 -0.23 2.24 13.17
C ARG A 180 0.07 2.62 11.72
N CYS A 181 -0.82 2.29 10.79
CA CYS A 181 -0.66 2.57 9.37
C CYS A 181 -2.01 2.96 8.74
N PRO A 182 -2.27 4.27 8.55
CA PRO A 182 -3.33 4.73 7.65
C PRO A 182 -2.83 4.54 6.21
N SER A 183 -3.41 3.61 5.44
CA SER A 183 -3.01 3.37 4.05
C SER A 183 -4.15 3.68 3.07
N PRO A 184 -3.89 4.31 1.91
CA PRO A 184 -4.79 4.14 0.76
C PRO A 184 -4.76 2.66 0.31
N PRO A 185 -5.78 2.16 -0.40
CA PRO A 185 -5.84 0.77 -0.81
C PRO A 185 -4.80 0.52 -1.94
N PRO A 186 -4.33 -0.72 -2.14
CA PRO A 186 -3.20 -1.05 -3.03
C PRO A 186 -3.41 -0.74 -4.52
N ALA A 187 -4.55 -0.19 -4.93
CA ALA A 187 -4.87 0.08 -6.32
C ALA A 187 -4.20 1.33 -6.93
N TRP A 188 -3.26 1.99 -6.23
CA TRP A 188 -2.58 3.18 -6.73
C TRP A 188 -1.12 3.25 -6.26
N SER A 189 -0.19 2.92 -7.16
CA SER A 189 1.21 3.33 -7.09
C SER A 189 1.78 3.31 -8.50
N THR A 190 1.69 4.43 -9.22
CA THR A 190 2.54 4.67 -10.40
C THR A 190 3.88 5.22 -9.89
N PRO A 191 5.05 4.88 -10.47
CA PRO A 191 6.37 5.29 -9.93
C PRO A 191 6.66 6.80 -9.92
N ALA A 192 5.71 7.64 -10.34
CA ALA A 192 5.96 9.06 -10.64
C ALA A 192 5.71 10.03 -9.48
N THR A 193 5.16 9.59 -8.33
CA THR A 193 4.91 10.52 -7.22
C THR A 193 5.20 9.87 -5.86
N PRO A 194 6.31 10.22 -5.19
CA PRO A 194 6.60 9.73 -3.84
C PRO A 194 5.72 10.47 -2.82
N GLY A 195 4.58 9.88 -2.48
CA GLY A 195 3.74 10.29 -1.36
C GLY A 195 4.03 9.45 -0.14
N CYS A 196 5.16 9.67 0.51
CA CYS A 196 5.51 9.02 1.78
C CYS A 196 4.76 9.75 2.91
N TRP A 197 3.77 9.10 3.52
CA TRP A 197 3.14 9.60 4.74
C TRP A 197 4.04 9.22 5.91
N SER A 198 5.01 10.08 6.19
CA SER A 198 5.88 9.96 7.34
C SER A 198 5.06 10.15 8.63
N ALA A 199 4.62 9.07 9.25
CA ALA A 199 4.22 9.11 10.65
C ALA A 199 5.49 9.10 11.52
N ARG A 200 6.09 10.28 11.71
CA ARG A 200 6.88 10.57 12.91
C ARG A 200 6.45 11.93 13.45
N PRO A 201 6.07 11.96 14.73
CA PRO A 201 6.93 12.71 15.64
C PRO A 201 7.67 11.75 16.56
N CYS A 202 8.99 11.71 16.41
CA CYS A 202 9.88 11.39 17.53
C CYS A 202 9.65 12.47 18.61
N CYS A 203 8.83 12.19 19.63
CA CYS A 203 8.87 12.96 20.86
C CYS A 203 10.06 12.49 21.71
N GLY A 204 11.26 12.84 21.25
CA GLY A 204 12.42 13.03 22.12
C GLY A 204 12.40 14.47 22.61
N ARG A 205 11.81 14.70 23.78
CA ARG A 205 12.13 15.86 24.62
C ARG A 205 11.84 15.49 26.07
N ALA A 206 12.91 15.46 26.86
CA ALA A 206 12.85 15.34 28.30
C ALA A 206 11.87 16.37 28.88
N ALA A 207 11.11 15.95 29.87
CA ALA A 207 10.31 16.85 30.69
C ALA A 207 11.23 17.87 31.38
N PRO A 208 10.92 19.18 31.35
CA PRO A 208 11.49 20.11 32.30
C PRO A 208 10.62 20.12 33.57
N GLU A 209 11.26 19.94 34.72
CA GLU A 209 10.64 20.11 36.04
C GLU A 209 10.22 21.57 36.29
N PRO A 210 9.22 21.82 37.16
CA PRO A 210 8.71 23.17 37.40
C PRO A 210 9.51 23.91 38.48
N GLY A 211 9.90 25.15 38.20
CA GLY A 211 10.45 26.11 39.19
C GLY A 211 10.61 27.52 38.62
N SER A 212 9.78 28.45 39.11
CA SER A 212 9.65 29.91 38.82
C SER A 212 10.88 30.78 39.20
N PRO A 213 10.82 32.14 39.15
CA PRO A 213 10.61 33.08 38.03
C PRO A 213 11.68 34.23 38.00
N ASN A 214 11.47 35.21 37.09
CA ASN A 214 12.13 36.54 36.93
C ASN A 214 13.36 36.63 36.00
N SER A 215 13.23 37.32 34.86
CA SER A 215 13.54 38.76 34.73
C SER A 215 13.42 39.26 33.27
N THR A 216 12.73 40.39 33.14
CA THR A 216 12.64 41.45 32.12
C THR A 216 13.69 41.60 30.99
N ASP A 217 13.20 42.18 29.87
CA ASP A 217 13.84 43.18 28.97
C ASP A 217 14.88 42.69 27.93
N THR A 218 15.06 43.16 26.67
CA THR A 218 14.56 44.27 25.82
C THR A 218 14.99 44.02 24.34
N ALA A 219 14.22 44.55 23.37
CA ALA A 219 14.56 45.11 22.03
C ALA A 219 15.33 44.35 20.90
N ALA A 220 14.80 44.56 19.68
CA ALA A 220 15.43 44.49 18.34
C ALA A 220 16.23 45.80 18.02
N PRO A 221 16.70 46.18 16.79
CA PRO A 221 16.56 45.59 15.43
C PRO A 221 17.79 45.79 14.46
N ALA A 222 17.54 45.62 13.14
CA ALA A 222 18.18 46.23 11.94
C ALA A 222 19.14 45.34 11.10
N SER A 223 18.71 44.94 9.88
CA SER A 223 19.06 45.48 8.53
C SER A 223 20.41 44.95 7.99
N THR A 224 20.60 44.50 6.74
CA THR A 224 20.52 45.27 5.49
C THR A 224 20.65 44.35 4.25
N ARG A 225 20.15 44.89 3.13
CA ARG A 225 20.04 44.51 1.70
C ARG A 225 21.26 43.94 0.93
N ARG A 226 20.88 43.26 -0.20
CA ARG A 226 21.48 43.20 -1.57
C ARG A 226 22.80 42.42 -1.70
N SER A 227 23.18 41.74 -2.80
CA SER A 227 22.74 41.73 -4.21
C SER A 227 23.34 40.52 -4.95
N HIS A 228 22.72 40.19 -6.09
CA HIS A 228 23.23 39.53 -7.32
C HIS A 228 24.53 38.70 -7.28
N ASP A 229 24.48 37.47 -7.79
CA ASP A 229 25.27 37.18 -9.00
C ASP A 229 24.69 36.03 -9.84
N GLN A 230 24.73 36.20 -11.16
CA GLN A 230 24.32 35.23 -12.17
C GLN A 230 25.52 34.39 -12.60
N LEU A 231 25.38 33.07 -12.75
CA LEU A 231 26.29 32.28 -13.58
C LEU A 231 25.55 31.19 -14.37
N THR A 232 25.21 31.57 -15.61
CA THR A 232 25.50 30.89 -16.89
C THR A 232 25.65 29.35 -16.92
N ARG A 233 24.76 28.72 -17.69
CA ARG A 233 24.86 27.34 -18.23
C ARG A 233 25.92 27.22 -19.33
N PRO A 234 26.38 25.97 -19.60
CA PRO A 234 26.54 25.55 -20.99
C PRO A 234 25.97 24.14 -21.29
N ARG A 235 25.25 24.04 -22.42
CA ARG A 235 25.17 22.89 -23.35
C ARG A 235 25.86 23.39 -24.64
N PRO A 236 26.38 22.57 -25.60
CA PRO A 236 25.85 21.26 -26.03
C PRO A 236 26.91 20.24 -26.55
N ALA A 237 26.48 19.03 -26.97
CA ALA A 237 26.94 18.38 -28.21
C ALA A 237 25.99 17.23 -28.61
N ARG A 238 25.69 17.15 -29.90
CA ARG A 238 24.86 16.14 -30.60
C ARG A 238 25.75 15.29 -31.51
N ARG A 239 25.24 14.09 -31.84
CA ARG A 239 25.41 13.22 -33.04
C ARG A 239 26.27 11.96 -32.85
N PRO A 240 26.15 10.91 -33.71
CA PRO A 240 25.10 10.58 -34.70
C PRO A 240 24.49 9.17 -34.49
N GLY A 241 23.40 8.86 -35.21
CA GLY A 241 22.72 7.56 -35.19
C GLY A 241 23.20 6.56 -36.24
N ILE A 242 22.95 5.27 -35.96
CA ILE A 242 22.95 4.08 -36.83
C ILE A 242 22.10 3.04 -36.07
N GLY A 243 21.21 2.21 -36.58
CA GLY A 243 20.69 1.92 -37.90
C GLY A 243 19.52 0.95 -37.70
N THR A 244 18.54 1.04 -38.61
CA THR A 244 17.38 0.17 -38.72
C THR A 244 17.76 -1.22 -39.25
N THR A 245 17.19 -2.28 -38.67
CA THR A 245 16.90 -3.52 -39.42
C THR A 245 15.64 -4.18 -38.87
N PRO A 246 14.67 -4.57 -39.74
CA PRO A 246 13.48 -5.33 -39.37
C PRO A 246 13.74 -6.84 -39.49
N TYR A 247 13.03 -7.67 -38.72
CA TYR A 247 12.90 -9.10 -39.01
C TYR A 247 11.42 -9.52 -39.01
N PRO A 248 11.03 -10.47 -39.86
CA PRO A 248 9.74 -10.45 -40.54
C PRO A 248 8.68 -11.37 -39.91
N ALA A 249 7.46 -11.14 -40.36
CA ALA A 249 6.30 -12.00 -40.19
C ALA A 249 6.41 -13.30 -41.01
N GLY A 250 5.87 -14.39 -40.45
CA GLY A 250 5.38 -15.54 -41.21
C GLY A 250 5.64 -16.89 -40.53
N LEU A 251 4.58 -17.55 -40.04
CA LEU A 251 4.07 -18.77 -40.69
C LEU A 251 2.69 -19.14 -40.14
N ARG A 252 1.82 -19.49 -41.08
CA ARG A 252 0.48 -20.06 -40.90
C ARG A 252 0.56 -21.59 -40.71
N ASP A 253 -0.55 -22.12 -40.24
CA ASP A 253 -1.09 -23.48 -40.46
C ASP A 253 -0.27 -24.67 -39.97
N ARG A 254 -0.66 -25.21 -38.80
CA ARG A 254 -1.19 -26.58 -38.64
C ARG A 254 -2.16 -26.65 -37.47
#